data_AF-A0A2U3IBJ2-F1
#
_entry.id   AF-A0A2U3IBJ2-F1
#
_cell.length_a   1.000
_cell.length_b   1.000
_cell.length_c   1.000
_cell.angle_alpha   90.00
_cell.angle_beta   90.00
_cell.angle_gamma   90.00
#
_symmetry.space_group_name_H-M   'P 1'
#
loop_
_entity.id
_entity.type
_entity.pdbx_description
1 polymer ?
#
loop_
_entity_poly.entity_id
_entity_poly.type
_entity_poly.pdbx_seq_one_letter_code
_entity_poly.pdbx_strand_id
1 'polypeptide(L)'
;MQMIYNSPNYCVVEFPPQDNHLAMKAGGYEIVDKNTQREIFIDGALAAKFREHVQQLIAEEPSLEDVDEFLGQFDILMNQPVVLH
;
A
#
# COMPACT_ATOMS: atom_id res chain seq x y z
N MET A 1 5.89 -11.10 1.03
CA MET A 1 6.27 -9.67 1.13
C MET A 1 7.04 -9.33 -0.12
N GLN A 2 6.44 -8.53 -0.98
CA GLN A 2 7.02 -8.06 -2.24
C GLN A 2 6.90 -6.55 -2.27
N MET A 3 8.03 -5.83 -2.27
CA MET A 3 8.01 -4.38 -2.47
C MET A 3 7.62 -4.12 -3.93
N ILE A 4 6.48 -3.46 -4.14
CA ILE A 4 5.94 -3.17 -5.48
C ILE A 4 6.19 -1.72 -5.88
N TYR A 5 6.42 -0.83 -4.91
CA TYR A 5 6.73 0.58 -5.15
C TYR A 5 7.64 1.13 -4.04
N ASN A 6 8.60 1.98 -4.42
CA ASN A 6 9.54 2.60 -3.50
C ASN A 6 10.01 3.94 -4.05
N SER A 7 9.50 5.03 -3.47
CA SER A 7 9.92 6.41 -3.76
C SER A 7 10.66 7.01 -2.55
N PRO A 8 11.22 8.23 -2.67
CA PRO A 8 11.78 8.94 -1.53
C PRO A 8 10.74 9.25 -0.44
N ASN A 9 9.47 9.41 -0.82
CA ASN A 9 8.38 9.82 0.07
C ASN A 9 7.62 8.62 0.64
N TYR A 10 7.30 7.63 -0.21
CA TYR A 10 6.45 6.52 0.14
C TYR A 10 7.05 5.16 -0.25
N CYS A 11 6.61 4.11 0.42
CA CYS A 11 6.94 2.73 0.11
C CYS A 11 5.66 1.88 0.15
N VAL A 12 5.47 1.02 -0.84
CA VAL A 12 4.35 0.06 -0.88
C VAL A 12 4.86 -1.36 -0.93
N VAL A 13 4.42 -2.17 0.04
CA VAL A 13 4.73 -3.59 0.16
C VAL A 13 3.46 -4.39 -0.03
N GLU A 14 3.46 -5.29 -1.02
CA GLU A 14 2.40 -6.27 -1.23
C GLU A 14 2.67 -7.52 -0.39
N PHE A 15 1.62 -7.97 0.28
CA PHE A 15 1.55 -9.24 0.98
C PHE A 15 0.69 -10.17 0.11
N PRO A 16 1.30 -11.14 -0.59
CA PRO A 16 0.54 -12.06 -1.43
C PRO A 16 -0.45 -12.86 -0.57
N PRO A 17 -1.59 -13.27 -1.14
CA PRO A 17 -2.56 -14.06 -0.43
C PRO A 17 -1.92 -15.35 0.09
N GLN A 18 -2.06 -15.58 1.39
CA GLN A 18 -1.56 -16.78 2.04
C GLN A 18 -2.72 -17.73 2.25
N ASP A 19 -2.71 -18.86 1.54
CA ASP A 19 -3.78 -19.87 1.54
C ASP A 19 -4.11 -20.40 2.96
N ASN A 20 -3.12 -20.33 3.85
CA ASN A 20 -3.20 -20.84 5.22
C ASN A 20 -3.70 -19.83 6.28
N HIS A 21 -4.02 -18.59 5.91
CA HIS A 21 -4.47 -17.54 6.84
C HIS A 21 -5.82 -16.95 6.37
N LEU A 22 -6.90 -17.25 7.11
CA LEU A 22 -8.26 -16.78 6.75
C LEU A 22 -8.36 -15.26 6.57
N ALA A 23 -7.57 -14.48 7.33
CA ALA A 23 -7.51 -13.02 7.21
C ALA A 23 -6.69 -12.53 6.00
N MET A 24 -5.74 -13.32 5.50
CA MET A 24 -4.91 -12.98 4.32
C MET A 24 -5.31 -13.77 3.06
N LYS A 25 -6.53 -14.31 2.98
CA LYS A 25 -7.01 -15.01 1.78
C LYS A 25 -6.97 -14.15 0.52
N ALA A 26 -7.13 -12.84 0.65
CA ALA A 26 -7.05 -11.87 -0.45
C ALA A 26 -5.68 -11.17 -0.56
N GLY A 27 -4.76 -11.43 0.38
CA GLY A 27 -3.53 -10.66 0.54
C GLY A 27 -3.77 -9.33 1.27
N GLY A 28 -2.73 -8.51 1.31
CA GLY A 28 -2.76 -7.18 1.90
C GLY A 28 -1.71 -6.27 1.28
N TYR A 29 -1.83 -4.97 1.56
CA TYR A 29 -0.88 -3.94 1.12
C TYR A 29 -0.50 -3.09 2.31
N GLU A 30 0.78 -2.77 2.42
CA GLU A 30 1.29 -1.86 3.44
C GLU A 30 1.85 -0.63 2.75
N ILE A 31 1.37 0.53 3.16
CA ILE A 31 1.86 1.82 2.67
C ILE A 31 2.59 2.48 3.82
N VAL A 32 3.85 2.82 3.59
CA VAL A 32 4.72 3.49 4.56
C VAL A 32 5.06 4.88 4.05
N ASP A 33 4.68 5.89 4.81
CA ASP A 33 5.13 7.27 4.66
C ASP A 33 6.47 7.46 5.37
N LYS A 34 7.50 7.81 4.60
CA LYS A 34 8.87 8.03 5.10
C LYS A 34 9.09 9.43 5.67
N ASN A 35 8.26 10.40 5.29
CA ASN A 35 8.33 11.78 5.76
C ASN A 35 7.79 11.89 7.19
N THR A 36 6.63 11.30 7.45
CA THR A 36 5.93 11.34 8.73
C THR A 36 6.20 10.10 9.60
N GLN A 37 6.88 9.08 9.04
CA GLN A 37 7.14 7.79 9.69
C GLN A 37 5.84 7.15 10.16
N ARG A 38 4.84 7.13 9.28
CA ARG A 38 3.54 6.51 9.52
C ARG A 38 3.28 5.43 8.50
N GLU A 39 2.46 4.47 8.88
CA GLU A 39 2.08 3.39 8.00
C GLU A 39 0.60 3.08 8.12
N ILE A 40 0.10 2.41 7.08
CA ILE A 40 -1.22 1.81 7.08
C ILE A 40 -1.14 0.44 6.44
N PHE A 41 -1.65 -0.55 7.17
CA PHE A 41 -1.90 -1.87 6.64
C PHE A 41 -3.32 -1.96 6.10
N ILE A 42 -3.43 -2.40 4.86
CA ILE A 42 -4.66 -2.53 4.10
C ILE A 42 -4.91 -4.02 3.84
N ASP A 43 -5.99 -4.56 4.39
CA ASP A 43 -6.39 -5.96 4.18
C ASP A 43 -7.87 -6.12 3.78
N GLY A 44 -8.25 -7.36 3.48
CA GLY A 44 -9.63 -7.74 3.22
C GLY A 44 -10.28 -6.97 2.06
N ALA A 45 -11.45 -6.38 2.31
CA ALA A 45 -12.21 -5.66 1.28
C ALA A 45 -11.51 -4.37 0.80
N LEU A 46 -10.70 -3.74 1.67
CA LEU A 46 -9.95 -2.55 1.29
C LEU A 46 -8.74 -2.91 0.41
N ALA A 47 -8.09 -4.06 0.66
CA ALA A 47 -7.03 -4.58 -0.19
C ALA A 47 -7.53 -4.92 -1.60
N ALA A 48 -8.73 -5.49 -1.72
CA ALA A 48 -9.35 -5.73 -3.01
C ALA A 48 -9.54 -4.43 -3.81
N LYS A 49 -10.06 -3.38 -3.18
CA LYS A 49 -10.21 -2.05 -3.81
C LYS A 49 -8.87 -1.42 -4.15
N PHE A 50 -7.88 -1.51 -3.26
CA PHE A 50 -6.54 -1.00 -3.50
C PHE A 50 -5.92 -1.67 -4.73
N ARG A 51 -6.05 -3.00 -4.85
CA ARG A 51 -5.60 -3.75 -6.03
C ARG A 51 -6.27 -3.27 -7.30
N GLU A 52 -7.59 -3.04 -7.30
CA GLU A 52 -8.30 -2.50 -8.46
C GLU A 52 -7.75 -1.12 -8.85
N HIS A 53 -7.55 -0.23 -7.87
CA HIS A 53 -6.97 1.09 -8.11
C HIS A 53 -5.54 1.01 -8.64
N VAL A 54 -4.69 0.15 -8.09
CA VAL A 54 -3.32 -0.08 -8.57
C VAL A 54 -3.32 -0.64 -9.99
N GLN A 55 -4.22 -1.55 -10.33
CA GLN A 55 -4.33 -2.07 -11.70
C GLN A 55 -4.77 -0.99 -12.70
N GLN A 56 -5.70 -0.11 -12.30
CA GLN A 56 -6.07 1.06 -13.11
C GLN A 56 -4.88 2.00 -13.27
N LEU A 57 -4.19 2.32 -12.16
CA LEU A 57 -3.04 3.20 -12.14
C LEU A 57 -1.92 2.66 -13.05
N ILE A 58 -1.57 1.38 -12.95
CA ILE A 58 -0.56 0.71 -13.81
C ILE A 58 -0.95 0.78 -15.29
N ALA A 59 -2.24 0.63 -15.62
CA ALA A 59 -2.72 0.72 -17.00
C ALA A 59 -2.54 2.13 -17.60
N GLU A 60 -2.46 3.16 -16.76
CA GLU A 60 -2.20 4.54 -17.15
C GLU A 60 -0.71 4.89 -17.19
N GLU A 61 0.20 3.92 -16.96
CA GLU A 61 1.66 4.12 -16.89
C GLU A 61 2.02 5.32 -16.00
N PRO A 62 1.72 5.23 -14.70
CA PRO A 62 1.73 6.37 -13.81
C PRO A 62 3.16 6.80 -13.52
N SER A 63 3.40 8.11 -13.42
CA SER A 63 4.70 8.63 -13.00
C SER A 63 4.88 8.44 -11.50
N LEU A 64 6.12 8.56 -11.02
CA LEU A 64 6.40 8.52 -9.57
C LEU A 64 5.55 9.54 -8.81
N GLU A 65 5.33 10.72 -9.39
CA GLU A 65 4.51 11.79 -8.83
C GLU A 65 3.02 11.40 -8.72
N ASP A 66 2.44 10.77 -9.73
CA ASP A 66 1.03 10.30 -9.69
C ASP A 66 0.82 9.29 -8.57
N VAL A 67 1.79 8.40 -8.37
CA VAL A 67 1.75 7.43 -7.28
C VAL A 67 1.92 8.12 -5.93
N ASP A 68 2.86 9.07 -5.79
CA ASP A 68 3.05 9.83 -4.56
C ASP A 68 1.77 10.64 -4.20
N GLU A 69 1.10 11.28 -5.17
CA GLU A 69 -0.18 11.96 -4.97
C GLU A 69 -1.30 10.99 -4.57
N PHE A 70 -1.37 9.82 -5.21
CA PHE A 70 -2.32 8.78 -4.84
C PHE A 70 -2.12 8.29 -3.41
N LEU A 71 -0.87 8.03 -3.02
CA LEU A 71 -0.53 7.56 -1.67
C LEU A 71 -0.73 8.65 -0.62
N GLY A 72 -0.53 9.92 -0.97
CA GLY A 72 -0.84 11.07 -0.11
C GLY A 72 -2.30 11.16 0.31
N GLN A 73 -3.24 10.61 -0.48
CA GLN A 73 -4.66 10.52 -0.08
C GLN A 73 -4.88 9.57 1.12
N PHE A 74 -3.99 8.61 1.32
CA PHE A 74 -4.02 7.69 2.45
C PHE A 74 -3.36 8.26 3.70
N ASP A 75 -2.64 9.39 3.63
CA ASP A 75 -2.02 10.05 4.78
C ASP A 75 -3.03 10.34 5.91
N ILE A 76 -4.26 10.72 5.53
CA ILE A 76 -5.37 10.97 6.47
C ILE A 76 -5.83 9.69 7.18
N LEU A 77 -5.62 8.53 6.54
CA LEU A 77 -5.94 7.20 7.07
C LEU A 77 -4.77 6.58 7.84
N MET A 78 -3.54 7.07 7.64
CA MET A 78 -2.32 6.63 8.32
C MET A 78 -2.28 7.12 9.77
N ASN A 79 -2.98 6.39 10.63
CA ASN A 79 -2.99 6.63 12.07
C ASN A 79 -2.02 5.74 12.86
N GLN A 80 -1.34 4.78 12.22
CA GLN A 80 -0.38 3.92 12.90
C GLN A 80 1.04 4.50 12.78
N PRO A 81 1.75 4.73 13.90
CA PRO A 81 3.16 5.09 13.85
C PRO A 81 3.97 3.91 13.30
N VAL A 82 4.99 4.18 12.49
CA VAL A 82 5.88 3.12 11.98
C VAL A 82 6.62 2.50 13.14
N VAL A 83 6.25 1.26 13.47
CA VAL A 83 6.95 0.50 14.51
C VAL A 83 7.97 -0.36 13.78
N LEU A 84 9.16 0.23 13.61
CA LEU A 84 10.44 -0.39 13.22
C LEU A 84 10.33 -1.90 12.89
N HIS A 85 10.35 -2.22 11.59
CA HIS A 85 10.60 -3.57 11.07
C HIS A 85 12.09 -3.85 10.89
#